data_AF-A0A1B8X1S4-F1
#
_entry.id   AF-A0A1B8X1S4-F1
#
_cell.length_a   1.000
_cell.length_b   1.000
_cell.length_c   1.000
_cell.angle_alpha   90.00
_cell.angle_beta   90.00
_cell.angle_gamma   90.00
#
_symmetry.space_group_name_H-M   'P 1'
#
loop_
_entity.id
_entity.type
_entity.pdbx_description
1 polymer ?
#
loop_
_entity_poly.entity_id
_entity_poly.type
_entity_poly.pdbx_seq_one_letter_code
_entity_poly.pdbx_strand_id
1 'polypeptide(L)' 'MSELSKETIVSEMMETNEKNPVGHALKMLTDFSVETKRGTVNGKAGDYIVKRNNGTVSVLKSSMFFRKYRVLR' A
#
# COMPACT_ATOMS: atom_id res chain seq x y z
N MET A 1 22.50 -19.13 2.38
CA MET A 1 21.11 -19.10 1.86
C MET A 1 20.20 -18.81 3.04
N SER A 2 19.81 -17.55 3.24
CA SER A 2 18.99 -17.14 4.40
C SER A 2 17.52 -17.15 4.00
N GLU A 3 16.72 -17.83 4.80
CA GLU A 3 15.30 -18.09 4.63
C GLU A 3 14.45 -16.83 4.88
N LEU A 4 13.45 -16.68 4.01
CA LEU A 4 12.19 -15.94 4.15
C LEU A 4 11.99 -15.05 5.41
N SER A 5 11.90 -13.74 5.18
CA SER A 5 10.98 -12.87 5.94
C SER A 5 9.75 -12.58 5.06
N LYS A 6 8.87 -13.57 4.93
CA LYS A 6 7.52 -13.39 4.36
C LYS A 6 6.58 -13.07 5.50
N GLU A 7 6.52 -11.81 5.92
CA GLU A 7 5.39 -11.30 6.72
C GLU A 7 5.43 -9.77 6.79
N THR A 8 5.35 -9.10 5.63
CA THR A 8 4.93 -7.68 5.63
C THR A 8 3.41 -7.65 5.65
N ILE A 9 2.89 -7.74 6.86
CA ILE A 9 1.50 -7.57 7.22
C ILE A 9 0.99 -6.25 6.62
N VAL A 10 -0.06 -6.36 5.82
CA VAL A 10 -0.83 -5.23 5.28
C VAL A 10 -1.32 -4.42 6.47
N SER A 11 -0.73 -3.24 6.66
CA SER A 11 -1.18 -2.33 7.69
C SER A 11 -2.54 -1.81 7.27
N GLU A 12 -3.54 -2.18 8.05
CA GLU A 12 -4.87 -1.59 8.06
C GLU A 12 -4.77 -0.07 7.99
N MET A 13 -5.81 0.50 7.38
CA MET A 13 -6.10 1.91 7.21
C MET A 13 -5.82 2.72 8.48
N MET A 14 -4.57 3.08 8.69
CA MET A 14 -4.18 4.11 9.64
C MET A 14 -3.48 5.18 8.85
N GLU A 15 -4.07 6.37 8.96
CA GLU A 15 -3.48 7.61 8.51
C GLU A 15 -2.19 7.83 9.31
N THR A 16 -1.10 7.26 8.79
CA THR A 16 0.19 7.27 9.47
C THR A 16 0.86 8.61 9.18
N ASN A 17 0.92 9.41 10.26
CA ASN A 17 1.77 10.57 10.49
C ASN A 17 3.02 10.57 9.57
N GLU A 18 3.24 11.66 8.85
CA GLU A 18 4.11 11.87 7.67
C GLU A 18 5.63 11.64 7.88
N LYS A 19 6.05 10.85 8.87
CA LYS A 19 7.47 10.64 9.19
C LYS A 19 8.20 9.65 8.27
N ASN A 20 7.51 8.95 7.38
CA ASN A 20 8.12 7.93 6.53
C ASN A 20 7.93 8.24 5.04
N PRO A 21 9.02 8.58 4.31
CA PRO A 21 8.93 8.87 2.88
C PRO A 21 8.47 7.65 2.08
N VAL A 22 7.77 7.93 0.99
CA VAL A 22 7.38 6.93 0.00
C VAL A 22 8.63 6.43 -0.71
N GLY A 23 8.82 5.12 -0.73
CA GLY A 23 9.86 4.49 -1.54
C GLY A 23 9.35 4.17 -2.93
N HIS A 24 8.14 3.59 -3.01
CA HIS A 24 7.54 3.19 -4.28
C HIS A 24 6.01 3.26 -4.23
N ALA A 25 5.39 3.58 -5.36
CA ALA A 25 3.94 3.56 -5.53
C ALA A 25 3.57 2.90 -6.87
N LEU A 26 2.59 2.00 -6.86
CA LEU A 26 2.11 1.27 -8.03
C LEU A 26 0.61 1.48 -8.19
N LYS A 27 0.18 1.86 -9.40
CA LYS A 27 -1.25 1.93 -9.73
C LYS A 27 -1.77 0.53 -10.01
N MET A 28 -2.88 0.18 -9.36
CA MET A 28 -3.56 -1.09 -9.55
C MET A 28 -4.24 -1.12 -10.92
N LEU A 29 -4.06 -2.21 -11.66
CA LEU A 29 -4.65 -2.40 -12.99
C LEU A 29 -5.99 -3.16 -12.95
N THR A 30 -6.20 -3.96 -11.91
CA THR A 30 -7.40 -4.77 -11.73
C THR A 30 -7.90 -4.67 -10.30
N ASP A 31 -9.17 -4.98 -10.10
CA ASP A 31 -9.72 -5.21 -8.77
C ASP A 31 -9.01 -6.39 -8.09
N PHE A 32 -8.91 -6.35 -6.77
CA PHE A 32 -8.44 -7.48 -5.98
C PHE A 32 -9.21 -7.60 -4.67
N SER A 33 -9.27 -8.83 -4.18
CA SER A 33 -9.71 -9.17 -2.83
C SER A 33 -8.80 -10.29 -2.35
N VAL A 34 -8.24 -10.15 -1.15
CA VAL A 34 -7.42 -11.19 -0.54
C VAL A 34 -7.86 -11.39 0.90
N GLU A 35 -8.06 -12.65 1.27
CA GLU A 35 -8.33 -13.02 2.64
C GLU A 35 -7.02 -13.10 3.44
N THR A 36 -7.00 -12.48 4.61
CA THR A 36 -5.89 -12.55 5.56
C THR A 36 -6.39 -13.08 6.89
N LYS A 37 -5.48 -13.48 7.78
CA LYS A 37 -5.82 -13.87 9.16
C LYS A 37 -6.55 -12.76 9.95
N ARG A 38 -6.52 -11.51 9.48
CA ARG A 38 -7.14 -10.34 10.11
C ARG A 38 -8.42 -9.88 9.40
N GLY A 39 -8.79 -10.52 8.30
CA GLY A 39 -9.95 -10.17 7.47
C GLY A 39 -9.59 -9.96 6.01
N THR A 40 -10.59 -9.53 5.24
CA THR A 40 -10.46 -9.35 3.78
C THR A 40 -9.92 -7.96 3.45
N VAL A 41 -8.81 -7.92 2.73
CA VAL A 41 -8.26 -6.69 2.14
C VAL A 41 -8.77 -6.59 0.71
N ASN A 42 -9.32 -5.42 0.36
CA ASN A 42 -9.83 -5.15 -0.97
C ASN A 42 -9.10 -3.95 -1.58
N GLY A 43 -9.02 -3.92 -2.90
CA GLY A 43 -8.67 -2.73 -3.65
C GLY A 43 -9.23 -2.77 -5.06
N LYS A 44 -9.40 -1.59 -5.64
CA LYS A 44 -10.01 -1.43 -6.96
C LYS A 44 -8.97 -1.07 -8.01
N ALA A 45 -9.26 -1.42 -9.26
CA ALA A 45 -8.52 -0.89 -10.39
C ALA A 45 -8.48 0.65 -10.30
N GLY A 46 -7.28 1.21 -10.42
CA GLY A 46 -7.04 2.65 -10.27
C GLY A 46 -6.61 3.13 -8.89
N ASP A 47 -6.74 2.30 -7.84
CA ASP A 47 -6.13 2.55 -6.52
C ASP A 47 -4.59 2.42 -6.61
N TYR A 48 -3.90 2.81 -5.53
CA TYR A 48 -2.45 2.80 -5.45
C TYR A 48 -1.95 1.95 -4.28
N ILE A 49 -1.00 1.06 -4.55
CA ILE A 49 -0.22 0.38 -3.54
C ILE A 49 1.02 1.23 -3.25
N VAL A 50 1.14 1.73 -2.02
CA VAL A 50 2.26 2.56 -1.57
C VAL A 50 3.13 1.78 -0.61
N LYS A 51 4.39 1.57 -0.99
CA LYS A 51 5.44 1.02 -0.14
C LYS A 51 6.32 2.15 0.39
N ARG A 52 6.36 2.30 1.71
CA ARG A 52 7.22 3.26 2.40
C ARG A 52 8.58 2.64 2.70
N ASN A 53 9.59 3.49 2.94
CA ASN A 53 10.96 3.04 3.20
C ASN A 53 11.12 2.18 4.46
N ASN A 54 10.23 2.33 5.44
CA ASN A 54 10.18 1.50 6.64
C ASN A 54 9.55 0.10 6.40
N GLY A 55 9.24 -0.24 5.14
CA GLY A 55 8.62 -1.53 4.77
C GLY A 55 7.10 -1.55 4.85
N THR A 56 6.44 -0.52 5.38
CA THR A 56 4.97 -0.48 5.44
C THR A 56 4.36 -0.42 4.04
N VAL A 57 3.36 -1.27 3.78
CA VAL A 57 2.57 -1.28 2.55
C VAL A 57 1.13 -0.87 2.87
N SER A 58 0.60 0.07 2.09
CA SER A 58 -0.78 0.54 2.20
C SER A 58 -1.46 0.57 0.84
N VAL A 59 -2.75 0.28 0.80
CA VAL A 59 -3.60 0.51 -0.39
C VAL A 59 -4.34 1.83 -0.19
N LEU A 60 -4.16 2.77 -1.11
CA LEU A 60 -4.80 4.08 -1.08
C LEU A 60 -5.75 4.22 -2.24
N LYS A 61 -6.96 4.73 -1.96
CA LYS A 61 -7.88 5.17 -3.00
C LYS A 61 -7.20 6.20 -3.89
N SER A 62 -7.47 6.16 -5.20
CA SER A 62 -6.91 7.11 -6.17
C SER A 62 -7.03 8.58 -5.72
N SER A 63 -8.20 8.97 -5.21
CA SER A 63 -8.45 10.32 -4.69
C SER A 63 -7.60 10.69 -3.49
N MET A 64 -7.35 9.76 -2.56
CA MET A 64 -6.47 9.98 -1.41
C MET A 64 -5.00 10.05 -1.82
N PHE A 65 -4.61 9.23 -2.80
CA PHE A 65 -3.25 9.25 -3.33
C PHE A 65 -2.91 10.63 -3.92
N PHE A 66 -3.75 11.18 -4.79
CA PHE A 66 -3.50 12.50 -5.41
C PHE A 66 -3.65 13.69 -4.46
N ARG A 67 -4.38 13.53 -3.34
CA ARG A 67 -4.37 14.55 -2.27
C ARG A 67 -3.04 14.63 -1.53
N LYS A 68 -2.30 13.51 -1.44
CA LYS A 68 -1.05 13.40 -0.67
C LYS A 68 0.20 13.46 -1.54
N TYR A 69 0.13 13.00 -2.78
CA TYR A 69 1.30 12.79 -3.62
C TYR A 69 1.11 13.40 -5.00
N ARG A 70 2.21 13.96 -5.52
CA ARG A 70 2.35 14.36 -6.91
C ARG A 70 3.18 13.33 -7.65
N VAL A 71 2.65 12.78 -8.74
CA VAL A 71 3.40 11.89 -9.64
C VAL A 71 4.36 12.74 -10.47
N LEU A 72 5.66 12.46 -10.35
CA LEU A 72 6.69 13.02 -11.23
C LEU A 72 6.94 12.01 -12.35
N ARG A 73 6.99 12.46 -13.60
CA ARG A 73 7.27 11.66 -14.80
C ARG A 73 8.59 12.10 -15.41
#